data_AF-A0A0E0F028-F1
#
_entry.id   AF-A0A0E0F028-F1
#
_cell.length_a   1.000
_cell.length_b   1.000
_cell.length_c   1.000
_cell.angle_alpha   90.00
_cell.angle_beta   90.00
_cell.angle_gamma   90.00
#
_symmetry.space_group_name_H-M   'P 1'
#
loop_
_entity.id
_entity.type
_entity.pdbx_description
1 polymer ?
#
loop_
_entity_poly.entity_id
_entity_poly.type
_entity_poly.pdbx_seq_one_letter_code
_entity_poly.pdbx_strand_id
1 'polypeptide(L)'
;MAAAAARYDVEKGGRKREGEEERYGSPAAVAQYPQREGEREWVPWLVPAILVANVVVFAVAMYVNNCPSSRASRGRRGGACVAGFLRRFSFQPLSENPLLGPSSATLQKMGALVWDKVVHEHQGWRLVTCIWLHAGVVHLLANMLSLVLIGLRLEQQFGYMRIGIIYLVSGIGGSVLSSLFIRNSISVGASGALFGLLGAMLSELFTNWTIYTNKAAALVTLLIVIAINLAIGILPHVDNFAHIGGFLTGFLLGFIFLMRPHYGWMQRYVLPSSVKYTSKKYLAYQWILLAMASVLAVIGFAVGLSMFFRGVNANERCHWCHYLSCIPTSRWTCGN
;
A
#
# COMPACT_ATOMS: atom_id res chain seq x y z
N MET A 1 8.33 -32.49 -4.54
CA MET A 1 8.52 -32.53 -3.08
C MET A 1 8.08 -31.18 -2.49
N ALA A 2 6.77 -31.03 -2.26
CA ALA A 2 6.18 -29.80 -1.75
C ALA A 2 6.27 -29.78 -0.22
N ALA A 3 7.01 -28.83 0.34
CA ALA A 3 7.04 -28.57 1.77
C ALA A 3 5.88 -27.64 2.13
N ALA A 4 4.92 -28.17 2.89
CA ALA A 4 3.82 -27.40 3.47
C ALA A 4 4.36 -26.48 4.57
N ALA A 5 4.12 -25.18 4.42
CA ALA A 5 4.41 -24.19 5.46
C ALA A 5 3.39 -24.32 6.60
N ALA A 6 3.90 -24.59 7.80
CA ALA A 6 3.13 -24.77 9.02
C ALA A 6 2.39 -23.49 9.42
N ARG A 7 1.10 -23.63 9.73
CA ARG A 7 0.28 -22.62 10.43
C ARG A 7 0.64 -22.64 11.91
N TYR A 8 0.85 -21.47 12.49
CA TYR A 8 1.16 -21.31 13.91
C TYR A 8 -0.15 -21.07 14.67
N ASP A 9 -0.72 -22.13 15.25
CA ASP A 9 -1.90 -22.05 16.14
C ASP A 9 -1.43 -22.00 17.61
N VAL A 10 -1.62 -20.85 18.24
CA VAL A 10 -1.27 -20.56 19.64
C VAL A 10 -2.46 -20.89 20.54
N GLU A 11 -2.79 -22.17 20.75
CA GLU A 11 -3.78 -22.53 21.77
C GLU A 11 -3.77 -24.02 22.17
N LYS A 12 -2.69 -24.50 22.80
CA LYS A 12 -2.75 -25.69 23.67
C LYS A 12 -1.78 -25.60 24.83
N GLY A 13 -2.22 -24.95 25.91
CA GLY A 13 -1.61 -25.07 27.24
C GLY A 13 -2.64 -25.63 28.22
N GLY A 14 -2.47 -26.87 28.68
CA GLY A 14 -3.35 -27.43 29.72
C GLY A 14 -3.29 -28.96 29.84
N ARG A 15 -2.60 -29.42 30.89
CA ARG A 15 -2.32 -30.81 31.25
C ARG A 15 -3.59 -31.51 31.77
N LYS A 16 -3.93 -32.70 31.23
CA LYS A 16 -5.00 -33.57 31.76
C LYS A 16 -4.63 -34.13 33.15
N ARG A 17 -5.57 -34.11 34.09
CA ARG A 17 -5.64 -35.04 35.22
C ARG A 17 -6.99 -35.76 35.15
N GLU A 18 -6.94 -37.08 35.24
CA GLU A 18 -8.05 -38.02 35.16
C GLU A 18 -8.76 -38.15 36.51
N GLY A 19 -10.06 -38.51 36.47
CA GLY A 19 -10.79 -39.10 37.59
C GLY A 19 -12.00 -38.30 38.07
N GLU A 20 -13.18 -38.61 37.53
CA GLU A 20 -14.40 -39.04 38.27
C GLU A 20 -15.64 -38.93 37.39
N GLU A 21 -16.34 -40.06 37.23
CA GLU A 21 -17.63 -40.20 36.57
C GLU A 21 -18.73 -39.57 37.44
N GLU A 22 -19.42 -38.55 36.94
CA GLU A 22 -20.79 -38.27 37.36
C GLU A 22 -21.71 -38.13 36.14
N ARG A 23 -22.75 -38.95 36.18
CA ARG A 23 -23.76 -39.18 35.17
C ARG A 23 -24.84 -38.10 35.26
N TYR A 24 -24.76 -37.07 34.43
CA TYR A 24 -25.90 -36.18 34.14
C TYR A 24 -25.86 -35.73 32.68
N GLY A 25 -26.99 -35.93 31.98
CA GLY A 25 -27.43 -35.22 30.78
C GLY A 25 -26.43 -35.02 29.62
N SER A 26 -26.68 -35.71 28.51
CA SER A 26 -25.99 -35.53 27.21
C SER A 26 -25.48 -34.10 26.97
N PRO A 27 -24.15 -33.87 26.94
CA PRO A 27 -23.62 -32.56 26.58
C PRO A 27 -23.86 -32.37 25.10
N ALA A 28 -24.55 -31.28 24.78
CA ALA A 28 -24.78 -30.76 23.45
C ALA A 28 -23.60 -31.08 22.52
N ALA A 29 -23.90 -31.74 21.41
CA ALA A 29 -22.99 -31.95 20.31
C ALA A 29 -22.17 -30.68 20.11
N VAL A 30 -20.86 -30.81 20.28
CA VAL A 30 -19.87 -29.77 19.98
C VAL A 30 -20.30 -29.15 18.67
N ALA A 31 -20.80 -27.90 18.75
CA ALA A 31 -21.24 -27.15 17.59
C ALA A 31 -19.99 -26.93 16.73
N GLN A 32 -19.80 -27.87 15.82
CA GLN A 32 -18.80 -27.83 14.78
C GLN A 32 -19.19 -26.64 13.92
N TYR A 33 -18.55 -25.49 14.17
CA TYR A 33 -18.74 -24.25 13.44
C TYR A 33 -18.78 -24.56 11.94
N PRO A 34 -19.94 -24.44 11.26
CA PRO A 34 -19.99 -24.70 9.83
C PRO A 34 -19.16 -23.63 9.15
N GLN A 35 -18.27 -24.05 8.25
CA GLN A 35 -17.51 -23.16 7.38
C GLN A 35 -18.46 -22.21 6.64
N ARG A 36 -18.41 -20.94 7.06
CA ARG A 36 -18.66 -19.68 6.33
C ARG A 36 -19.20 -19.79 4.87
N GLU A 37 -20.47 -20.16 4.68
CA GLU A 37 -21.14 -20.12 3.36
C GLU A 37 -21.57 -18.70 2.90
N GLY A 38 -21.12 -17.62 3.57
CA GLY A 38 -21.55 -16.24 3.28
C GLY A 38 -20.50 -15.32 2.64
N GLU A 39 -19.22 -15.69 2.62
CA GLU A 39 -18.14 -14.88 2.00
C GLU A 39 -17.51 -15.71 0.90
N ARG A 40 -17.96 -15.54 -0.35
CA ARG A 40 -17.21 -16.04 -1.52
C ARG A 40 -15.84 -15.36 -1.49
N GLU A 41 -14.80 -16.10 -1.10
CA GLU A 41 -13.43 -15.64 -1.27
C GLU A 41 -13.18 -15.47 -2.78
N TRP A 42 -12.81 -14.27 -3.17
CA TRP A 42 -12.51 -13.97 -4.56
C TRP A 42 -11.23 -14.68 -4.96
N VAL A 43 -11.21 -15.29 -6.15
CA VAL A 43 -9.96 -15.78 -6.74
C VAL A 43 -9.12 -14.56 -7.12
N PRO A 44 -7.95 -14.34 -6.47
CA PRO A 44 -7.17 -13.14 -6.72
C PRO A 44 -6.44 -13.27 -8.07
N TRP A 45 -6.60 -12.27 -8.92
CA TRP A 45 -5.93 -12.18 -10.21
C TRP A 45 -5.35 -10.78 -10.47
N LEU A 46 -5.94 -9.75 -9.88
CA LEU A 46 -5.51 -8.37 -10.06
C LEU A 46 -4.16 -8.12 -9.40
N VAL A 47 -3.96 -8.55 -8.16
CA VAL A 47 -2.71 -8.35 -7.43
C VAL A 47 -1.54 -9.07 -8.12
N PRO A 48 -1.66 -10.36 -8.53
CA PRO A 48 -0.66 -10.99 -9.38
C PRO A 48 -0.41 -10.24 -10.69
N ALA A 49 -1.46 -9.73 -11.35
CA ALA A 49 -1.32 -8.96 -12.58
C ALA A 49 -0.56 -7.64 -12.37
N ILE A 50 -0.85 -6.92 -11.28
CA ILE A 50 -0.11 -5.69 -10.89
C ILE A 50 1.36 -6.04 -10.63
N LEU A 51 1.64 -7.14 -9.94
CA LEU A 51 3.02 -7.58 -9.70
C LEU A 51 3.76 -7.82 -11.02
N VAL A 52 3.17 -8.61 -11.93
CA VAL A 52 3.77 -8.91 -13.23
C VAL A 52 3.98 -7.62 -14.03
N ALA A 53 2.99 -6.71 -14.05
CA ALA A 53 3.11 -5.44 -14.74
C ALA A 53 4.28 -4.59 -14.21
N ASN A 54 4.48 -4.51 -12.89
CA ASN A 54 5.59 -3.77 -12.30
C ASN A 54 6.95 -4.39 -12.62
N VAL A 55 7.05 -5.73 -12.61
CA VAL A 55 8.27 -6.45 -13.01
C VAL A 55 8.58 -6.19 -14.50
N VAL A 56 7.58 -6.24 -15.37
CA VAL A 56 7.73 -5.96 -16.80
C VAL A 56 8.15 -4.51 -17.04
N VAL A 57 7.48 -3.55 -16.41
CA VAL A 57 7.83 -2.11 -16.53
C VAL A 57 9.25 -1.85 -16.02
N PHE A 58 9.66 -2.49 -14.93
CA PHE A 58 11.04 -2.38 -14.44
C PHE A 58 12.06 -3.00 -15.41
N ALA A 59 11.75 -4.17 -15.99
CA ALA A 59 12.59 -4.78 -17.02
C ALA A 59 12.73 -3.87 -18.25
N VAL A 60 11.63 -3.24 -18.70
CA VAL A 60 11.66 -2.23 -19.76
C VAL A 60 12.51 -1.03 -19.34
N ALA A 61 12.44 -0.58 -18.09
CA ALA A 61 13.26 0.52 -17.61
C ALA A 61 14.75 0.23 -17.64
N MET A 62 15.13 -0.97 -17.21
CA MET A 62 16.49 -1.46 -17.36
C MET A 62 16.88 -1.58 -18.83
N TYR A 63 15.99 -2.07 -19.70
CA TYR A 63 16.21 -2.11 -21.14
C TYR A 63 16.23 -0.73 -21.81
N VAL A 64 15.78 0.37 -21.18
CA VAL A 64 15.92 1.74 -21.72
C VAL A 64 17.12 2.46 -21.11
N ASN A 65 17.60 2.03 -19.95
CA ASN A 65 18.72 2.59 -19.18
C ASN A 65 20.00 2.88 -19.98
N ASN A 66 20.58 4.05 -19.82
CA ASN A 66 21.74 4.51 -20.59
C ASN A 66 23.09 3.80 -20.29
N CYS A 67 23.13 2.81 -19.39
CA CYS A 67 24.27 1.94 -19.15
C CYS A 67 24.18 0.65 -20.02
N PRO A 68 25.25 0.18 -20.69
CA PRO A 68 26.65 0.65 -20.64
C PRO A 68 27.02 1.69 -21.73
N SER A 69 26.04 2.28 -22.41
CA SER A 69 26.25 3.06 -23.64
C SER A 69 26.77 4.50 -23.46
N SER A 70 26.95 5.01 -22.24
CA SER A 70 27.37 6.41 -22.09
C SER A 70 28.89 6.55 -22.34
N ARG A 71 29.27 7.46 -23.25
CA ARG A 71 30.67 7.91 -23.46
C ARG A 71 31.35 8.36 -22.16
N ALA A 72 30.58 8.66 -21.10
CA ALA A 72 31.08 9.00 -19.77
C ALA A 72 31.86 7.84 -19.10
N SER A 73 31.57 6.59 -19.46
CA SER A 73 32.29 5.41 -18.97
C SER A 73 33.69 5.22 -19.59
N ARG A 74 34.07 6.02 -20.59
CA ARG A 74 35.40 5.96 -21.23
C ARG A 74 36.38 7.07 -20.79
N GLY A 75 35.94 8.08 -20.03
CA GLY A 75 36.78 9.29 -19.82
C GLY A 75 36.65 10.07 -18.52
N ARG A 76 35.71 9.77 -17.62
CA ARG A 76 35.64 10.42 -16.29
C ARG A 76 35.63 9.36 -15.20
N ARG A 77 36.25 9.68 -14.05
CA ARG A 77 36.33 8.91 -12.80
C ARG A 77 34.96 8.65 -12.13
N GLY A 78 33.92 8.32 -12.89
CA GLY A 78 32.61 7.86 -12.43
C GLY A 78 32.46 6.39 -12.82
N GLY A 79 32.35 5.52 -11.82
CA GLY A 79 32.65 4.08 -11.88
C GLY A 79 31.97 3.30 -13.01
N ALA A 80 32.55 2.14 -13.32
CA ALA A 80 31.97 1.17 -14.23
C ALA A 80 30.55 0.78 -13.78
N CYS A 81 29.67 0.51 -14.75
CA CYS A 81 28.35 -0.02 -14.48
C CYS A 81 28.42 -1.29 -13.60
N VAL A 82 27.46 -1.43 -12.70
CA VAL A 82 27.37 -2.60 -11.83
C VAL A 82 26.73 -3.75 -12.61
N ALA A 83 27.23 -4.97 -12.41
CA ALA A 83 26.78 -6.17 -13.12
C ALA A 83 26.87 -6.03 -14.65
N GLY A 84 28.05 -5.68 -15.17
CA GLY A 84 28.31 -5.53 -16.61
C GLY A 84 27.99 -6.78 -17.46
N PHE A 85 28.01 -7.97 -16.86
CA PHE A 85 27.63 -9.22 -17.52
C PHE A 85 26.16 -9.25 -18.00
N LEU A 86 25.29 -8.39 -17.43
CA LEU A 86 23.89 -8.23 -17.82
C LEU A 86 23.69 -7.38 -19.09
N ARG A 87 24.76 -6.83 -19.66
CA ARG A 87 24.74 -5.99 -20.87
C ARG A 87 23.73 -4.84 -20.74
N ARG A 88 22.65 -4.88 -21.52
CA ARG A 88 21.62 -3.83 -21.59
C ARG A 88 20.87 -3.66 -20.26
N PHE A 89 20.91 -4.66 -19.39
CA PHE A 89 20.25 -4.66 -18.08
C PHE A 89 21.22 -4.36 -16.92
N SER A 90 22.41 -3.84 -17.22
CA SER A 90 23.35 -3.42 -16.19
C SER A 90 22.84 -2.20 -15.41
N PHE A 91 23.22 -2.13 -14.14
CA PHE A 91 22.78 -1.08 -13.23
C PHE A 91 23.73 0.11 -13.27
N GLN A 92 23.20 1.29 -12.91
CA GLN A 92 24.05 2.46 -12.69
C GLN A 92 25.03 2.23 -11.53
N PRO A 93 26.15 2.98 -11.50
CA PRO A 93 27.06 2.97 -10.37
C PRO A 93 26.33 3.23 -9.05
N LEU A 94 26.73 2.55 -7.98
CA LEU A 94 26.10 2.70 -6.65
C LEU A 94 26.19 4.13 -6.10
N SER A 95 27.15 4.92 -6.58
CA SER A 95 27.27 6.35 -6.27
C SER A 95 26.15 7.19 -6.87
N GLU A 96 25.54 6.75 -7.98
CA GLU A 96 24.41 7.41 -8.62
C GLU A 96 23.08 6.81 -8.15
N ASN A 97 22.98 5.47 -8.09
CA ASN A 97 21.78 4.78 -7.67
C ASN A 97 22.12 3.61 -6.72
N PRO A 98 21.98 3.80 -5.39
CA PRO A 98 22.29 2.75 -4.43
C PRO A 98 21.28 1.60 -4.43
N LEU A 99 20.12 1.75 -5.10
CA LEU A 99 19.04 0.77 -5.10
C LEU A 99 19.17 -0.30 -6.20
N LEU A 100 20.30 -0.33 -6.92
CA LEU A 100 20.57 -1.20 -8.07
C LEU A 100 19.51 -1.01 -9.17
N GLY A 101 19.58 0.12 -9.86
CA GLY A 101 18.55 0.49 -10.83
C GLY A 101 19.05 1.33 -12.01
N PRO A 102 18.11 1.86 -12.81
CA PRO A 102 18.42 2.75 -13.92
C PRO A 102 18.78 4.16 -13.44
N SER A 103 19.23 5.01 -14.36
CA SER A 103 19.47 6.43 -14.06
C SER A 103 18.17 7.20 -13.83
N SER A 104 18.24 8.29 -13.05
CA SER A 104 17.11 9.20 -12.84
C SER A 104 16.56 9.76 -14.16
N ALA A 105 17.44 10.09 -15.12
CA ALA A 105 17.07 10.54 -16.46
C ALA A 105 16.23 9.51 -17.23
N THR A 106 16.55 8.21 -17.09
CA THR A 106 15.77 7.13 -17.70
C THR A 106 14.36 7.07 -17.11
N LEU A 107 14.25 7.15 -15.77
CA LEU A 107 12.95 7.16 -15.10
C LEU A 107 12.12 8.39 -15.49
N GLN A 108 12.73 9.58 -15.56
CA GLN A 108 12.05 10.79 -16.07
C GLN A 108 11.52 10.61 -17.49
N LYS A 109 12.32 10.03 -18.38
CA LYS A 109 11.89 9.74 -19.75
C LYS A 109 10.69 8.80 -19.78
N MET A 110 10.64 7.81 -18.90
CA MET A 110 9.59 6.78 -18.87
C MET A 110 8.30 7.19 -18.17
N GLY A 111 8.26 8.33 -17.48
CA GLY A 111 7.05 8.77 -16.80
C GLY A 111 7.17 8.93 -15.29
N ALA A 112 8.38 9.04 -14.74
CA ALA A 112 8.54 9.43 -13.35
C ALA A 112 7.82 10.76 -13.08
N LEU A 113 7.34 10.91 -11.85
CA LEU A 113 6.69 12.13 -11.42
C LEU A 113 7.75 13.22 -11.27
N VAL A 114 7.58 14.28 -12.04
CA VAL A 114 8.41 15.48 -12.03
C VAL A 114 7.45 16.66 -12.05
N TRP A 115 7.45 17.46 -10.97
CA TRP A 115 6.50 18.56 -10.81
C TRP A 115 6.46 19.49 -12.03
N ASP A 116 7.63 19.93 -12.48
CA ASP A 116 7.79 20.89 -13.59
C ASP A 116 7.14 20.38 -14.88
N LYS A 117 7.35 19.10 -15.21
CA LYS A 117 6.76 18.47 -16.40
C LYS A 117 5.23 18.36 -16.33
N VAL A 118 4.68 18.18 -15.14
CA VAL A 118 3.24 18.05 -14.99
C VAL A 118 2.56 19.41 -15.06
N VAL A 119 3.12 20.41 -14.38
CA VAL A 119 2.50 21.74 -14.28
C VAL A 119 2.78 22.59 -15.53
N HIS A 120 4.03 22.66 -15.99
CA HIS A 120 4.43 23.52 -17.11
C HIS A 120 4.36 22.82 -18.47
N GLU A 121 4.70 21.52 -18.55
CA GLU A 121 4.60 20.75 -19.82
C GLU A 121 3.24 20.00 -19.96
N HIS A 122 2.30 20.20 -19.02
CA HIS A 122 0.96 19.58 -19.00
C HIS A 122 0.95 18.04 -19.05
N GLN A 123 1.98 17.37 -18.54
CA GLN A 123 2.11 15.90 -18.56
C GLN A 123 1.40 15.22 -17.38
N GLY A 124 0.10 15.48 -17.21
CA GLY A 124 -0.74 14.95 -16.11
C GLY A 124 -0.76 13.43 -15.97
N TRP A 125 -0.53 12.70 -17.07
CA TRP A 125 -0.41 11.25 -17.08
C TRP A 125 0.71 10.72 -16.16
N ARG A 126 1.71 11.55 -15.83
CA ARG A 126 2.79 11.19 -14.91
C ARG A 126 2.34 10.88 -13.49
N LEU A 127 1.19 11.42 -13.05
CA LEU A 127 0.57 11.10 -11.77
C LEU A 127 0.13 9.63 -11.68
N VAL A 128 -0.06 8.98 -12.83
CA VAL A 128 -0.45 7.57 -12.92
C VAL A 128 0.75 6.70 -13.28
N THR A 129 1.58 7.11 -14.24
CA THR A 129 2.69 6.27 -14.69
C THR A 129 3.77 6.08 -13.64
N CYS A 130 3.98 7.06 -12.76
CA CYS A 130 4.98 6.95 -11.69
C CYS A 130 4.71 5.79 -10.73
N ILE A 131 3.43 5.38 -10.57
CA ILE A 131 3.00 4.26 -9.72
C ILE A 131 3.61 2.93 -10.18
N TRP A 132 3.93 2.82 -11.47
CA TRP A 132 4.42 1.58 -12.10
C TRP A 132 5.95 1.53 -12.24
N LEU A 133 6.62 2.66 -12.04
CA LEU A 133 8.07 2.77 -12.15
C LEU A 133 8.73 2.49 -10.81
N HIS A 134 9.94 1.93 -10.83
CA HIS A 134 10.69 1.61 -9.62
C HIS A 134 12.13 2.09 -9.74
N ALA A 135 12.66 2.65 -8.65
CA ALA A 135 14.00 3.22 -8.61
C ALA A 135 15.13 2.18 -8.72
N GLY A 136 14.86 0.91 -8.40
CA GLY A 136 15.85 -0.16 -8.45
C GLY A 136 15.29 -1.50 -7.96
N VAL A 137 16.11 -2.54 -8.00
CA VAL A 137 15.71 -3.92 -7.65
C VAL A 137 15.26 -4.01 -6.20
N VAL A 138 16.00 -3.41 -5.26
CA VAL A 138 15.65 -3.43 -3.83
C VAL A 138 14.28 -2.78 -3.61
N HIS A 139 14.04 -1.65 -4.28
CA HIS A 139 12.78 -0.92 -4.20
C HIS A 139 11.62 -1.73 -4.80
N LEU A 140 11.81 -2.37 -5.96
CA LEU A 140 10.80 -3.24 -6.57
C LEU A 140 10.46 -4.42 -5.66
N LEU A 141 11.45 -5.12 -5.13
CA LEU A 141 11.24 -6.28 -4.26
C LEU A 141 10.44 -5.92 -3.00
N ALA A 142 10.79 -4.81 -2.34
CA ALA A 142 10.07 -4.34 -1.16
C ALA A 142 8.59 -4.02 -1.45
N ASN A 143 8.31 -3.36 -2.59
CA ASN A 143 6.94 -3.07 -2.99
C ASN A 143 6.16 -4.35 -3.35
N MET A 144 6.75 -5.24 -4.13
CA MET A 144 6.06 -6.44 -4.59
C MET A 144 5.80 -7.43 -3.45
N LEU A 145 6.73 -7.55 -2.49
CA LEU A 145 6.51 -8.34 -1.28
C LEU A 145 5.36 -7.76 -0.46
N SER A 146 5.35 -6.45 -0.22
CA SER A 146 4.26 -5.78 0.49
C SER A 146 2.92 -5.93 -0.24
N LEU A 147 2.91 -5.80 -1.57
CA LEU A 147 1.73 -5.98 -2.41
C LEU A 147 1.16 -7.40 -2.29
N VAL A 148 2.02 -8.42 -2.29
CA VAL A 148 1.59 -9.82 -2.14
C VAL A 148 1.04 -10.08 -0.75
N LEU A 149 1.72 -9.60 0.30
CA LEU A 149 1.30 -9.84 1.70
C LEU A 149 -0.03 -9.15 2.05
N ILE A 150 -0.21 -7.91 1.59
CA ILE A 150 -1.37 -7.09 1.94
C ILE A 150 -2.45 -7.20 0.86
N GLY A 151 -2.07 -6.99 -0.39
CA GLY A 151 -2.97 -6.92 -1.53
C GLY A 151 -3.73 -8.21 -1.78
N LEU A 152 -3.06 -9.38 -1.76
CA LEU A 152 -3.75 -10.66 -2.00
C LEU A 152 -4.85 -10.91 -0.98
N ARG A 153 -4.55 -10.68 0.31
CA ARG A 153 -5.53 -10.86 1.38
C ARG A 153 -6.72 -9.93 1.20
N LEU A 154 -6.47 -8.67 0.86
CA LEU A 154 -7.53 -7.69 0.60
C LEU A 154 -8.36 -8.06 -0.64
N GLU A 155 -7.72 -8.51 -1.72
CA GLU A 155 -8.42 -8.90 -2.95
C GLU A 155 -9.33 -10.11 -2.70
N GLN A 156 -8.83 -11.14 -2.03
CA GLN A 156 -9.61 -12.32 -1.65
C GLN A 156 -10.84 -11.96 -0.81
N GLN A 157 -10.67 -10.98 0.09
CA GLN A 157 -11.71 -10.58 1.03
C GLN A 157 -12.76 -9.63 0.45
N PHE A 158 -12.36 -8.70 -0.42
CA PHE A 158 -13.22 -7.59 -0.86
C PHE A 158 -13.45 -7.54 -2.38
N GLY A 159 -12.70 -8.36 -3.13
CA GLY A 159 -12.79 -8.45 -4.57
C GLY A 159 -11.89 -7.46 -5.31
N TYR A 160 -11.46 -7.87 -6.50
CA TYR A 160 -10.49 -7.15 -7.33
C TYR A 160 -10.91 -5.71 -7.65
N MET A 161 -12.20 -5.44 -7.93
CA MET A 161 -12.64 -4.11 -8.35
C MET A 161 -12.41 -3.05 -7.25
N ARG A 162 -12.75 -3.39 -6.01
CA ARG A 162 -12.62 -2.48 -4.87
C ARG A 162 -11.16 -2.21 -4.56
N ILE A 163 -10.35 -3.27 -4.54
CA ILE A 163 -8.92 -3.17 -4.25
C ILE A 163 -8.18 -2.44 -5.38
N GLY A 164 -8.56 -2.66 -6.64
CA GLY A 164 -8.00 -1.94 -7.78
C GLY A 164 -8.26 -0.44 -7.74
N ILE A 165 -9.50 -0.04 -7.40
CA ILE A 165 -9.85 1.39 -7.24
C ILE A 165 -9.06 2.01 -6.09
N ILE A 166 -9.02 1.35 -4.92
CA ILE A 166 -8.26 1.86 -3.76
C ILE A 166 -6.77 1.99 -4.13
N TYR A 167 -6.17 0.96 -4.73
CA TYR A 167 -4.77 0.97 -5.14
C TYR A 167 -4.46 2.14 -6.08
N LEU A 168 -5.23 2.28 -7.17
CA LEU A 168 -4.96 3.30 -8.19
C LEU A 168 -5.19 4.71 -7.66
N VAL A 169 -6.34 4.95 -7.01
CA VAL A 169 -6.71 6.29 -6.52
C VAL A 169 -5.80 6.72 -5.37
N SER A 170 -5.40 5.81 -4.47
CA SER A 170 -4.39 6.11 -3.45
C SER A 170 -3.02 6.41 -4.05
N GLY A 171 -2.60 5.71 -5.09
CA GLY A 171 -1.36 6.05 -5.81
C GLY A 171 -1.40 7.47 -6.40
N ILE A 172 -2.53 7.87 -6.99
CA ILE A 172 -2.73 9.23 -7.50
C ILE A 172 -2.76 10.25 -6.34
N GLY A 173 -3.48 9.97 -5.25
CA GLY A 173 -3.53 10.83 -4.08
C GLY A 173 -2.16 11.06 -3.44
N GLY A 174 -1.33 10.01 -3.39
CA GLY A 174 0.08 10.10 -3.01
C GLY A 174 0.89 10.98 -3.97
N SER A 175 0.71 10.79 -5.28
CA SER A 175 1.40 11.59 -6.30
C SER A 175 1.04 13.07 -6.25
N VAL A 176 -0.24 13.39 -6.01
CA VAL A 176 -0.70 14.77 -5.82
C VAL A 176 -0.07 15.38 -4.57
N LEU A 177 -0.11 14.68 -3.43
CA LEU A 177 0.48 15.21 -2.20
C LEU A 177 1.99 15.38 -2.31
N SER A 178 2.70 14.39 -2.86
CA SER A 178 4.14 14.49 -3.14
C SER A 178 4.47 15.73 -3.97
N SER A 179 3.74 15.96 -5.07
CA SER A 179 3.99 17.10 -5.95
C SER A 179 3.73 18.49 -5.31
N LEU A 180 2.95 18.55 -4.23
CA LEU A 180 2.72 19.77 -3.49
C LEU A 180 3.93 20.15 -2.60
N PHE A 181 4.72 19.18 -2.15
CA PHE A 181 5.83 19.40 -1.22
C PHE A 181 7.21 19.19 -1.84
N ILE A 182 7.31 18.37 -2.89
CA ILE A 182 8.57 18.00 -3.55
C ILE A 182 8.60 18.60 -4.96
N ARG A 183 9.64 19.40 -5.25
CA ARG A 183 9.80 20.12 -6.52
C ARG A 183 11.04 19.72 -7.32
N ASN A 184 12.15 19.43 -6.63
CA ASN A 184 13.47 19.26 -7.26
C ASN A 184 13.94 17.80 -7.31
N SER A 185 13.09 16.84 -6.97
CA SER A 185 13.40 15.41 -7.08
C SER A 185 12.32 14.67 -7.87
N ILE A 186 12.65 13.45 -8.27
CA ILE A 186 11.73 12.57 -8.98
C ILE A 186 11.06 11.63 -7.98
N SER A 187 9.79 11.33 -8.21
CA SER A 187 9.06 10.32 -7.44
C SER A 187 8.60 9.18 -8.34
N VAL A 188 8.83 7.95 -7.88
CA VAL A 188 8.45 6.71 -8.54
C VAL A 188 8.11 5.67 -7.48
N GLY A 189 7.22 4.74 -7.80
CA GLY A 189 6.95 3.56 -6.97
C GLY A 189 5.48 3.36 -6.69
N ALA A 190 5.13 2.09 -6.50
CA ALA A 190 3.82 1.67 -6.06
C ALA A 190 3.53 2.02 -4.59
N SER A 191 4.52 2.50 -3.83
CA SER A 191 4.45 2.60 -2.37
C SER A 191 3.31 3.49 -1.87
N GLY A 192 2.97 4.58 -2.57
CA GLY A 192 1.80 5.39 -2.22
C GLY A 192 0.48 4.59 -2.28
N ALA A 193 0.33 3.75 -3.31
CA ALA A 193 -0.81 2.86 -3.44
C ALA A 193 -0.84 1.79 -2.33
N LEU A 194 0.32 1.24 -1.95
CA LEU A 194 0.46 0.25 -0.87
C LEU A 194 0.12 0.85 0.50
N PHE A 195 0.58 2.07 0.78
CA PHE A 195 0.17 2.81 1.96
C PHE A 195 -1.34 3.10 1.94
N GLY A 196 -1.93 3.30 0.76
CA GLY A 196 -3.38 3.35 0.60
C GLY A 196 -4.09 2.08 1.02
N LEU A 197 -3.56 0.90 0.65
CA LEU A 197 -4.10 -0.38 1.11
C LEU A 197 -4.01 -0.53 2.64
N LEU A 198 -2.90 -0.09 3.26
CA LEU A 198 -2.77 -0.04 4.72
C LEU A 198 -3.78 0.93 5.37
N GLY A 199 -4.00 2.11 4.78
CA GLY A 199 -5.02 3.05 5.24
C GLY A 199 -6.42 2.45 5.14
N ALA A 200 -6.72 1.76 4.05
CA ALA A 200 -8.00 1.10 3.86
C ALA A 200 -8.22 -0.02 4.89
N MET A 201 -7.19 -0.80 5.24
CA MET A 201 -7.23 -1.78 6.33
C MET A 201 -7.54 -1.13 7.67
N LEU A 202 -6.99 0.05 7.96
CA LEU A 202 -7.26 0.76 9.21
C LEU A 202 -8.73 1.20 9.28
N SER A 203 -9.29 1.73 8.19
CA SER A 203 -10.72 2.10 8.12
C SER A 203 -11.64 0.90 8.24
N GLU A 204 -11.25 -0.23 7.64
CA GLU A 204 -11.96 -1.50 7.77
C GLU A 204 -12.04 -1.95 9.22
N LEU A 205 -10.92 -1.86 9.95
CA LEU A 205 -10.83 -2.20 11.36
C LEU A 205 -11.75 -1.31 12.22
N PHE A 206 -11.80 0.00 11.94
CA PHE A 206 -12.73 0.91 12.63
C PHE A 206 -14.20 0.65 12.27
N THR A 207 -14.48 0.38 11.00
CA THR A 207 -15.86 0.15 10.52
C THR A 207 -16.43 -1.16 11.04
N ASN A 208 -15.57 -2.18 11.22
CA ASN A 208 -15.94 -3.54 11.60
C ASN A 208 -15.39 -3.93 12.97
N TRP A 209 -15.23 -2.95 13.86
CA TRP A 209 -14.61 -3.09 15.19
C TRP A 209 -15.21 -4.23 16.03
N THR A 210 -16.48 -4.59 15.83
CA THR A 210 -17.16 -5.63 16.60
C THR A 210 -16.79 -7.06 16.20
N ILE A 211 -16.17 -7.28 15.04
CA ILE A 211 -15.92 -8.61 14.48
C ILE A 211 -14.60 -9.22 14.99
N TYR A 212 -13.59 -8.39 15.28
CA TYR A 212 -12.27 -8.87 15.67
C TYR A 212 -12.22 -9.26 17.16
N THR A 213 -11.70 -10.45 17.47
CA THR A 213 -11.56 -10.93 18.87
C THR A 213 -10.41 -10.22 19.61
N ASN A 214 -9.29 -9.96 18.93
CA ASN A 214 -8.13 -9.26 19.49
C ASN A 214 -7.84 -7.92 18.79
N LYS A 215 -8.79 -6.99 18.95
CA LYS A 215 -8.86 -5.69 18.25
C LYS A 215 -7.65 -4.80 18.53
N ALA A 216 -7.26 -4.75 19.80
CA ALA A 216 -6.15 -3.91 20.24
C ALA A 216 -4.83 -4.40 19.65
N ALA A 217 -4.57 -5.71 19.64
CA ALA A 217 -3.36 -6.26 19.04
C ALA A 217 -3.31 -6.01 17.52
N ALA A 218 -4.43 -6.20 16.81
CA ALA A 218 -4.51 -5.93 15.38
C ALA A 218 -4.26 -4.43 15.06
N LEU A 219 -4.89 -3.53 15.81
CA LEU A 219 -4.70 -2.09 15.67
C LEU A 219 -3.25 -1.68 15.95
N VAL A 220 -2.70 -2.13 17.09
CA VAL A 220 -1.32 -1.80 17.48
C VAL A 220 -0.32 -2.33 16.46
N THR A 221 -0.50 -3.57 15.98
CA THR A 221 0.36 -4.15 14.94
C THR A 221 0.31 -3.30 13.66
N LEU A 222 -0.89 -2.93 13.21
CA LEU A 222 -1.06 -2.12 12.01
C LEU A 222 -0.41 -0.73 12.17
N LEU A 223 -0.60 -0.08 13.31
CA LEU A 223 0.02 1.22 13.61
C LEU A 223 1.54 1.13 13.68
N ILE A 224 2.10 0.08 14.27
CA ILE A 224 3.55 -0.17 14.29
C ILE A 224 4.08 -0.34 12.88
N VAL A 225 3.41 -1.14 12.04
CA VAL A 225 3.82 -1.33 10.64
C VAL A 225 3.81 0.00 9.89
N ILE A 226 2.75 0.80 10.03
CA ILE A 226 2.67 2.13 9.41
C ILE A 226 3.81 3.03 9.90
N ALA A 227 4.04 3.10 11.21
CA ALA A 227 5.08 3.93 11.81
C ALA A 227 6.49 3.52 11.35
N ILE A 228 6.79 2.22 11.29
CA ILE A 228 8.08 1.72 10.81
C ILE A 228 8.28 2.08 9.34
N ASN A 229 7.27 1.92 8.49
CA ASN A 229 7.41 2.25 7.07
C ASN A 229 7.61 3.76 6.85
N LEU A 230 6.90 4.62 7.59
CA LEU A 230 7.12 6.07 7.56
C LEU A 230 8.49 6.46 8.10
N ALA A 231 8.98 5.78 9.15
CA ALA A 231 10.32 6.01 9.68
C ALA A 231 11.41 5.62 8.66
N ILE A 232 11.22 4.52 7.93
CA ILE A 232 12.10 4.13 6.82
C ILE A 232 12.06 5.18 5.72
N GLY A 233 10.92 5.81 5.47
CA GLY A 233 10.82 6.84 4.44
C GLY A 233 11.47 8.19 4.76
N ILE A 234 12.06 8.33 5.95
CA ILE A 234 12.98 9.45 6.28
C ILE A 234 14.34 9.26 5.58
N LEU A 235 14.64 8.04 5.11
CA LEU A 235 15.85 7.78 4.35
C LEU A 235 15.83 8.55 3.03
N PRO A 236 17.00 9.03 2.56
CA PRO A 236 17.09 9.73 1.30
C PRO A 236 16.60 8.83 0.15
N HIS A 237 15.97 9.44 -0.86
CA HIS A 237 15.35 8.79 -2.01
C HIS A 237 14.00 8.08 -1.75
N VAL A 238 13.43 8.19 -0.54
CA VAL A 238 12.07 7.74 -0.24
C VAL A 238 11.13 8.93 -0.13
N ASP A 239 9.94 8.80 -0.70
CA ASP A 239 8.94 9.86 -0.75
C ASP A 239 7.84 9.63 0.30
N ASN A 240 8.04 10.21 1.48
CA ASN A 240 7.09 10.10 2.58
C ASN A 240 5.80 10.90 2.35
N PHE A 241 5.82 11.97 1.55
CA PHE A 241 4.59 12.68 1.20
C PHE A 241 3.70 11.81 0.31
N ALA A 242 4.27 11.03 -0.60
CA ALA A 242 3.51 10.04 -1.36
C ALA A 242 2.90 8.96 -0.45
N HIS A 243 3.63 8.49 0.57
CA HIS A 243 3.12 7.52 1.54
C HIS A 243 1.96 8.09 2.36
N ILE A 244 2.11 9.30 2.90
CA ILE A 244 1.07 9.97 3.69
C ILE A 244 -0.17 10.25 2.84
N GLY A 245 0.00 10.79 1.62
CA GLY A 245 -1.11 11.11 0.72
C GLY A 245 -1.86 9.86 0.27
N GLY A 246 -1.12 8.80 -0.03
CA GLY A 246 -1.69 7.50 -0.36
C GLY A 246 -2.46 6.89 0.81
N PHE A 247 -1.89 6.91 2.01
CA PHE A 247 -2.52 6.44 3.24
C PHE A 247 -3.81 7.18 3.54
N LEU A 248 -3.81 8.51 3.55
CA LEU A 248 -5.00 9.32 3.82
C LEU A 248 -6.10 9.04 2.78
N THR A 249 -5.72 8.96 1.50
CA THR A 249 -6.65 8.61 0.43
C THR A 249 -7.25 7.24 0.66
N GLY A 250 -6.42 6.23 0.93
CA GLY A 250 -6.87 4.86 1.14
C GLY A 250 -7.73 4.69 2.39
N PHE A 251 -7.41 5.44 3.45
CA PHE A 251 -8.22 5.51 4.66
C PHE A 251 -9.63 6.02 4.36
N LEU A 252 -9.77 7.13 3.63
CA LEU A 252 -11.10 7.63 3.23
C LEU A 252 -11.83 6.63 2.31
N LEU A 253 -11.14 6.08 1.31
CA LEU A 253 -11.73 5.09 0.40
C LEU A 253 -12.12 3.77 1.10
N GLY A 254 -11.42 3.41 2.18
CA GLY A 254 -11.74 2.25 3.00
C GLY A 254 -13.15 2.34 3.61
N PHE A 255 -13.54 3.51 4.12
CA PHE A 255 -14.91 3.75 4.62
C PHE A 255 -15.98 3.67 3.52
N ILE A 256 -15.61 3.97 2.27
CA ILE A 256 -16.52 3.97 1.12
C ILE A 256 -16.68 2.56 0.56
N PHE A 257 -15.58 1.84 0.32
CA PHE A 257 -15.58 0.60 -0.44
C PHE A 257 -15.50 -0.67 0.43
N LEU A 258 -14.93 -0.61 1.65
CA LEU A 258 -14.71 -1.79 2.50
C LEU A 258 -15.78 -1.97 3.59
N MET A 259 -16.92 -1.28 3.47
CA MET A 259 -18.03 -1.43 4.39
C MET A 259 -18.62 -2.85 4.33
N ARG A 260 -18.60 -3.56 5.48
CA ARG A 260 -19.24 -4.89 5.63
C ARG A 260 -20.59 -4.76 6.34
N PRO A 261 -21.54 -5.68 6.06
CA PRO A 261 -22.77 -5.77 6.85
C PRO A 261 -22.46 -5.95 8.34
N HIS A 262 -23.33 -5.45 9.21
CA HIS A 262 -23.18 -5.64 10.65
C HIS A 262 -23.24 -7.13 11.01
N TYR A 263 -22.43 -7.54 12.00
CA TYR A 263 -22.32 -8.94 12.44
C TYR A 263 -23.69 -9.58 12.73
N GLY A 264 -24.58 -8.84 13.40
CA GLY A 264 -25.93 -9.32 13.67
C GLY A 264 -26.69 -9.71 12.39
N TRP A 265 -26.60 -8.90 11.32
CA TRP A 265 -27.30 -9.21 10.08
C TRP A 265 -26.74 -10.46 9.40
N MET A 266 -25.44 -10.72 9.54
CA MET A 266 -24.83 -11.96 9.02
C MET A 266 -25.29 -13.20 9.78
N GLN A 267 -25.64 -13.06 11.07
CA GLN A 267 -26.09 -14.18 11.90
C GLN A 267 -27.41 -14.81 11.40
N ARG A 268 -28.18 -14.09 10.57
CA ARG A 268 -29.39 -14.62 9.90
C ARG A 268 -29.13 -15.82 8.99
N TYR A 269 -27.89 -16.00 8.53
CA TYR A 269 -27.50 -17.11 7.66
C TYR A 269 -27.02 -18.35 8.43
N VAL A 270 -26.81 -18.21 9.74
CA VAL A 270 -26.30 -19.29 10.61
C VAL A 270 -27.40 -19.81 11.53
N LEU A 271 -28.41 -18.99 11.83
CA LEU A 271 -29.51 -19.34 12.73
C LEU A 271 -30.64 -20.08 12.00
N PRO A 272 -31.37 -20.99 12.69
CA PRO A 272 -32.54 -21.67 12.14
C PRO A 272 -33.61 -20.69 11.65
N SER A 273 -34.31 -21.05 10.56
CA SER A 273 -35.37 -20.24 9.93
C SER A 273 -36.54 -19.84 10.86
N SER A 274 -36.64 -20.46 12.04
CA SER A 274 -37.62 -20.15 13.08
C SER A 274 -37.31 -18.89 13.88
N VAL A 275 -36.06 -18.40 13.86
CA VAL A 275 -35.66 -17.18 14.57
C VAL A 275 -35.88 -15.96 13.68
N LYS A 276 -36.93 -15.17 13.96
CA LYS A 276 -37.15 -13.89 13.29
C LYS A 276 -36.07 -12.90 13.69
N TYR A 277 -35.15 -12.62 12.76
CA TYR A 277 -34.04 -11.70 12.98
C TYR A 277 -34.32 -10.32 12.38
N THR A 278 -34.33 -9.27 13.21
CA THR A 278 -34.67 -7.90 12.80
C THR A 278 -33.51 -6.92 12.94
N SER A 279 -32.27 -7.30 12.59
CA SER A 279 -31.19 -6.31 12.53
C SER A 279 -31.10 -5.64 11.15
N LYS A 280 -30.74 -4.37 11.16
CA LYS A 280 -30.37 -3.63 9.96
C LYS A 280 -29.10 -4.21 9.35
N LYS A 281 -28.99 -4.17 8.01
CA LYS A 281 -27.80 -4.63 7.26
C LYS A 281 -26.57 -3.79 7.59
N TYR A 282 -26.75 -2.49 7.76
CA TYR A 282 -25.69 -1.54 8.13
C TYR A 282 -26.17 -0.68 9.31
N LEU A 283 -25.23 -0.29 10.18
CA LEU A 283 -25.48 0.58 11.32
C LEU A 283 -25.43 2.06 10.90
N ALA A 284 -26.09 2.93 11.67
CA ALA A 284 -26.16 4.37 11.37
C ALA A 284 -24.78 5.03 11.30
N TYR A 285 -23.85 4.65 12.19
CA TYR A 285 -22.49 5.18 12.16
C TYR A 285 -21.75 4.81 10.87
N GLN A 286 -22.00 3.63 10.28
CA GLN A 286 -21.34 3.23 9.03
C GLN A 286 -21.77 4.14 7.87
N TRP A 287 -23.05 4.51 7.81
CA TRP A 287 -23.56 5.48 6.83
C TRP A 287 -23.01 6.88 7.04
N ILE A 288 -22.90 7.34 8.29
CA ILE A 288 -22.30 8.64 8.63
C ILE A 288 -20.83 8.68 8.19
N LEU A 289 -20.06 7.64 8.52
CA LEU A 289 -18.66 7.54 8.12
C LEU A 289 -18.49 7.51 6.59
N LEU A 290 -19.34 6.80 5.87
CA LEU A 290 -19.33 6.80 4.41
C LEU A 290 -19.63 8.19 3.83
N ALA A 291 -20.66 8.87 4.34
CA ALA A 291 -21.01 10.21 3.87
C ALA A 291 -19.88 11.21 4.13
N MET A 292 -19.34 11.23 5.35
CA MET A 292 -18.21 12.07 5.72
C MET A 292 -16.97 11.77 4.87
N ALA A 293 -16.61 10.49 4.73
CA ALA A 293 -15.44 10.08 3.96
C ALA A 293 -15.59 10.44 2.47
N SER A 294 -16.79 10.31 1.91
CA SER A 294 -17.08 10.69 0.52
C SER A 294 -16.89 12.20 0.31
N VAL A 295 -17.44 13.03 1.21
CA VAL A 295 -17.29 14.49 1.15
C VAL A 295 -15.82 14.89 1.28
N LEU A 296 -15.11 14.33 2.28
CA LEU A 296 -13.69 14.62 2.50
C LEU A 296 -12.81 14.18 1.33
N ALA A 297 -13.09 13.02 0.73
CA ALA A 297 -12.34 12.52 -0.42
C ALA A 297 -12.52 13.45 -1.64
N VAL A 298 -13.75 13.85 -1.95
CA VAL A 298 -14.05 14.74 -3.09
C VAL A 298 -13.41 16.12 -2.87
N ILE A 299 -13.62 16.73 -1.71
CA ILE A 299 -13.04 18.06 -1.40
C ILE A 299 -11.52 17.98 -1.38
N GLY A 300 -10.95 16.96 -0.72
CA GLY A 300 -9.50 16.77 -0.61
C GLY A 300 -8.83 16.62 -1.97
N PHE A 301 -9.38 15.79 -2.86
CA PHE A 301 -8.87 15.66 -4.23
C PHE A 301 -9.03 16.94 -5.05
N ALA A 302 -10.19 17.60 -4.97
CA ALA A 302 -10.44 18.84 -5.71
C ALA A 302 -9.48 19.95 -5.29
N VAL A 303 -9.30 20.14 -3.97
CA VAL A 303 -8.37 21.13 -3.41
C VAL A 303 -6.93 20.76 -3.75
N GLY A 304 -6.53 19.50 -3.55
CA GLY A 304 -5.17 19.02 -3.83
C GLY A 304 -4.77 19.20 -5.29
N LEU A 305 -5.63 18.77 -6.23
CA LEU A 305 -5.40 18.96 -7.66
C LEU A 305 -5.40 20.44 -8.05
N SER A 306 -6.32 21.24 -7.51
CA SER A 306 -6.37 22.69 -7.77
C SER A 306 -5.10 23.39 -7.30
N MET A 307 -4.63 23.11 -6.08
CA MET A 307 -3.37 23.66 -5.55
C MET A 307 -2.18 23.22 -6.40
N PHE A 308 -2.16 21.96 -6.80
CA PHE A 308 -1.09 21.38 -7.60
C PHE A 308 -0.98 22.04 -8.98
N PHE A 309 -2.09 22.13 -9.72
CA PHE A 309 -2.10 22.76 -11.05
C PHE A 309 -1.94 24.29 -11.01
N ARG A 310 -2.25 24.93 -9.87
CA ARG A 310 -1.91 26.34 -9.62
C ARG A 310 -0.44 26.56 -9.25
N GLY A 311 0.36 25.49 -9.17
CA GLY A 311 1.78 25.57 -8.85
C GLY A 311 2.08 25.88 -7.39
N VAL A 312 1.10 25.80 -6.47
CA VAL A 312 1.30 26.13 -5.06
C VAL A 312 2.32 25.20 -4.43
N ASN A 313 3.38 25.77 -3.85
CA ASN A 313 4.38 25.02 -3.09
C ASN A 313 3.97 24.98 -1.60
N ALA A 314 3.52 23.82 -1.12
CA ALA A 314 3.09 23.66 0.26
C ALA A 314 4.28 23.64 1.24
N ASN A 315 5.48 23.34 0.76
CA ASN A 315 6.70 23.33 1.58
C ASN A 315 7.06 24.74 2.07
N GLU A 316 6.78 25.79 1.29
CA GLU A 316 6.99 27.19 1.70
C GLU A 316 6.11 27.62 2.89
N ARG A 317 4.99 26.92 3.11
CA ARG A 317 4.05 27.21 4.19
C ARG A 317 4.33 26.40 5.45
N CYS A 318 5.32 25.50 5.42
CA CYS A 318 5.61 24.57 6.51
C CYS A 318 7.12 24.32 6.63
N HIS A 319 7.78 25.12 7.47
CA HIS A 319 9.24 25.04 7.69
C HIS A 319 9.75 23.73 8.28
N TRP A 320 8.89 22.84 8.78
CA TRP A 320 9.30 21.54 9.33
C TRP A 320 8.94 20.36 8.41
N CYS A 321 8.15 20.60 7.36
CA CYS A 321 7.63 19.54 6.51
C CYS A 321 8.74 18.83 5.71
N HIS A 322 9.86 19.50 5.38
CA HIS A 322 10.99 18.85 4.71
C HIS A 322 11.59 17.70 5.53
N TYR A 323 11.56 17.77 6.87
CA TYR A 323 12.02 16.70 7.74
C TYR A 323 11.16 15.44 7.68
N LEU A 324 9.93 15.53 7.16
CA LEU A 324 9.10 14.35 6.93
C LEU A 324 9.67 13.45 5.83
N SER A 325 10.35 14.01 4.83
CA SER A 325 10.93 13.20 3.74
C SER A 325 12.43 12.96 3.89
N CYS A 326 13.15 13.85 4.58
CA CYS A 326 14.57 13.64 4.79
C CYS A 326 15.07 14.38 6.03
N ILE A 327 15.70 13.65 6.96
CA ILE A 327 16.43 14.23 8.08
C ILE A 327 17.94 14.20 7.76
N PRO A 328 18.62 15.37 7.73
CA PRO A 328 20.04 15.42 7.47
C PRO A 328 20.83 14.82 8.64
N THR A 329 21.87 14.05 8.34
CA THR A 329 22.75 13.43 9.36
C THR A 329 24.22 13.60 8.96
N SER A 330 25.15 13.22 9.85
CA SER A 330 26.58 13.22 9.52
C SER A 330 26.96 12.29 8.37
N ARG A 331 26.07 11.36 7.98
CA ARG A 331 26.30 10.37 6.92
C ARG A 331 25.64 10.72 5.58
N TRP A 332 24.68 11.64 5.55
CA TRP A 332 23.98 12.05 4.32
C TRP A 332 23.34 13.43 4.43
N THR A 333 23.23 14.11 3.28
CA THR A 333 22.58 15.41 3.16
C THR A 333 21.25 15.29 2.41
N CYS A 334 20.29 16.14 2.78
CA CYS A 334 19.01 16.25 2.08
C CYS A 334 19.15 17.33 1.00
N GLY A 335 19.13 16.93 -0.27
CA GLY A 335 19.08 17.85 -1.39
C GLY A 335 17.64 18.30 -1.58
N ASN A 336 17.30 19.50 -1.09
CA ASN A 336 16.10 20.21 -1.52
C ASN A 336 16.38 20.95 -2.81
#